data_AF-A0A8D0FW25-F1
#
_entry.id   AF-A0A8D0FW25-F1
#
_cell.length_a   1.000
_cell.length_b   1.000
_cell.length_c   1.000
_cell.angle_alpha   90.00
_cell.angle_beta   90.00
_cell.angle_gamma   90.00
#
_symmetry.space_group_name_H-M   'P 1'
#
loop_
_entity.id
_entity.type
_entity.pdbx_description
1 polymer ?
#
loop_
_entity_poly.entity_id
_entity_poly.type
_entity_poly.pdbx_seq_one_letter_code
_entity_poly.pdbx_strand_id
1 'polypeptide(L)'
;LALGKQLNKIGKYVFGTRSRGLDGPVHNIQPGDYVYVKSLAEKTLEPQWEGPFQVLLTSFTAIKIKEQSPWIHHTRVKKAHRSPWKATQIRPGKLYFSR
;
A
#
# COMPACT_ATOMS: atom_id res chain seq x y z
N LEU A 1 -35.72 -28.35 -19.67
CA LEU A 1 -34.34 -28.62 -19.15
C LEU A 1 -33.23 -27.72 -19.76
N ALA A 2 -33.54 -26.72 -20.60
CA ALA A 2 -32.52 -25.90 -21.27
C ALA A 2 -31.98 -24.71 -20.42
N LEU A 3 -32.84 -24.06 -19.62
CA LEU A 3 -32.48 -22.85 -18.88
C LEU A 3 -31.41 -23.09 -17.80
N GLY A 4 -31.55 -24.15 -17.01
CA GLY A 4 -30.60 -24.47 -15.93
C GLY A 4 -29.19 -24.80 -16.43
N LYS A 5 -29.08 -25.48 -17.58
CA LYS A 5 -27.77 -25.73 -18.23
C LYS A 5 -27.12 -24.42 -18.70
N GLN A 6 -27.92 -23.50 -19.24
CA GLN A 6 -27.44 -22.21 -19.72
C GLN A 6 -26.98 -21.31 -18.57
N LEU A 7 -27.75 -21.26 -17.48
CA LEU A 7 -27.37 -20.52 -16.27
C LEU A 7 -26.10 -21.09 -15.63
N ASN A 8 -25.94 -22.42 -15.55
CA ASN A 8 -24.71 -23.04 -15.06
C ASN A 8 -23.49 -22.74 -15.94
N LYS A 9 -23.68 -22.65 -17.27
CA LYS A 9 -22.62 -22.26 -18.19
C LYS A 9 -22.19 -20.82 -17.94
N ILE A 10 -23.14 -19.89 -17.81
CA ILE A 10 -22.86 -18.47 -17.52
C ILE A 10 -22.18 -18.31 -16.15
N GLY A 11 -22.65 -19.01 -15.12
CA GLY A 11 -22.09 -18.95 -13.77
C GLY A 11 -20.60 -19.30 -13.70
N LYS A 12 -20.12 -20.26 -14.50
CA LYS A 12 -18.70 -20.61 -14.58
C LYS A 12 -17.83 -19.47 -15.12
N TYR A 13 -18.30 -18.75 -16.14
CA TYR A 13 -17.57 -17.60 -16.69
C TYR A 13 -17.61 -16.40 -15.74
N VAL A 14 -18.75 -16.18 -15.07
CA VAL A 14 -18.90 -15.07 -14.11
C VAL A 14 -18.09 -15.28 -12.84
N PHE A 15 -17.98 -16.52 -12.35
CA PHE A 15 -17.22 -16.82 -11.14
C PHE A 15 -15.72 -16.49 -11.30
N GLY A 16 -15.14 -16.73 -12.47
CA GLY A 16 -13.75 -16.37 -12.78
C GLY A 16 -13.52 -14.89 -13.11
N THR A 17 -14.59 -14.14 -13.43
CA THR A 17 -14.51 -12.69 -13.71
C THR A 17 -14.88 -11.83 -12.52
N ARG A 18 -15.44 -12.40 -11.45
CA ARG A 18 -15.48 -11.72 -10.15
C ARG A 18 -14.04 -11.35 -9.82
N SER A 19 -13.80 -10.05 -9.65
CA SER A 19 -12.59 -9.57 -9.00
C SER A 19 -12.42 -10.44 -7.76
N ARG A 20 -11.29 -11.16 -7.63
CA ARG A 20 -10.97 -11.89 -6.39
C ARG A 20 -11.39 -10.97 -5.27
N GLY A 21 -12.36 -11.41 -4.46
CA GLY A 21 -12.96 -10.55 -3.46
C GLY A 21 -11.85 -9.89 -2.68
N LEU A 22 -12.08 -8.67 -2.22
CA LEU A 22 -11.26 -8.11 -1.15
C LEU A 22 -11.59 -8.91 0.12
N ASP A 23 -11.29 -10.20 0.13
CA ASP A 23 -11.59 -11.15 1.20
C ASP A 23 -10.73 -10.83 2.44
N GLY A 24 -9.77 -9.92 2.30
CA GLY A 24 -9.04 -9.28 3.38
C GLY A 24 -8.24 -8.06 2.91
N PRO A 25 -7.53 -7.38 3.83
CA PRO A 25 -6.66 -6.27 3.51
C PRO A 25 -5.52 -6.69 2.57
N VAL A 26 -5.29 -5.90 1.52
CA VAL A 26 -4.15 -6.13 0.61
C VAL A 26 -2.84 -5.54 1.13
N HIS A 27 -2.85 -4.98 2.34
CA HIS A 27 -1.68 -4.41 3.01
C HIS A 27 -1.69 -4.69 4.52
N ASN A 28 -0.50 -4.78 5.12
CA ASN A 28 -0.31 -4.98 6.56
C ASN A 28 -0.03 -3.66 7.31
N ILE A 29 -0.83 -2.64 7.02
CA ILE A 29 -0.77 -1.32 7.69
C ILE A 29 -1.92 -1.27 8.67
N GLN A 30 -1.65 -0.81 9.89
CA GLN A 30 -2.62 -0.70 10.98
C GLN A 30 -2.70 0.75 11.47
N PRO A 31 -3.82 1.16 12.09
CA PRO A 31 -3.88 2.42 12.83
C PRO A 31 -2.73 2.54 13.84
N GLY A 32 -2.13 3.71 13.92
CA GLY A 32 -0.96 4.00 14.76
C GLY A 32 0.40 3.68 14.13
N ASP A 33 0.45 2.99 12.99
CA ASP A 33 1.66 2.91 12.18
C ASP A 33 2.04 4.29 11.61
N TYR A 34 3.34 4.46 11.34
CA TYR A 34 3.82 5.61 10.58
C TYR A 34 4.07 5.19 9.14
N VAL A 35 3.75 6.04 8.17
CA VAL A 35 3.88 5.75 6.74
C VAL A 35 4.42 6.93 5.95
N TYR A 36 5.15 6.64 4.87
CA TYR A 36 5.45 7.60 3.81
C TYR A 36 4.41 7.50 2.71
N VAL A 37 4.06 8.65 2.13
CA VAL A 37 3.10 8.77 1.02
C VAL A 37 3.83 9.22 -0.22
N LYS A 38 3.63 8.52 -1.35
CA LYS A 38 4.19 8.94 -2.63
C LYS A 38 3.45 10.19 -3.13
N SER A 39 4.14 11.26 -3.49
CA SER A 39 3.55 12.46 -4.09
C SER A 39 2.88 12.15 -5.45
N LEU A 40 1.89 12.97 -5.84
CA LEU A 40 1.29 12.91 -7.19
C LEU A 40 2.13 13.66 -8.22
N ALA A 41 2.83 14.70 -7.78
CA ALA A 41 3.60 15.54 -8.67
C ALA A 41 4.93 14.86 -8.99
N GLU A 42 5.10 14.43 -10.25
CA GLU A 42 6.40 14.02 -10.74
C GLU A 42 7.27 15.27 -10.89
N LYS A 43 8.28 15.37 -10.02
CA LYS A 43 9.26 16.44 -10.04
C LYS A 43 10.63 15.82 -10.21
N THR A 44 11.35 16.31 -11.20
CA THR A 44 12.69 15.83 -11.55
C THR A 44 13.65 16.06 -10.39
N LEU A 45 14.31 14.99 -9.94
CA LEU A 45 15.35 14.99 -8.89
C LEU A 45 14.87 15.38 -7.47
N GLU A 46 13.57 15.43 -7.21
CA GLU A 46 13.03 15.63 -5.85
C GLU A 46 12.58 14.31 -5.20
N PRO A 47 12.68 14.19 -3.86
CA PRO A 47 12.15 13.04 -3.15
C PRO A 47 10.63 12.94 -3.35
N GLN A 48 10.21 11.81 -3.89
CA GLN A 48 8.81 11.54 -4.21
C GLN A 48 8.00 11.00 -3.02
N TRP A 49 8.63 10.81 -1.85
CA TRP A 49 7.99 10.26 -0.66
C TRP A 49 7.94 11.32 0.45
N GLU A 50 6.75 11.62 0.93
CA GLU A 50 6.47 12.61 1.96
C GLU A 50 6.14 11.91 3.29
N GLY A 51 6.44 12.58 4.41
CA GLY A 51 6.18 12.08 5.77
C GLY A 51 7.45 11.77 6.56
N PRO A 52 7.37 11.02 7.67
CA PRO A 52 6.33 10.05 8.01
C PRO A 52 5.04 10.65 8.62
N PHE A 53 3.90 10.07 8.24
CA PHE A 53 2.56 10.44 8.72
C PHE A 53 1.95 9.33 9.56
N GLN A 54 1.19 9.69 10.60
CA GLN A 54 0.52 8.70 11.44
C GLN A 54 -0.78 8.22 10.79
N VAL A 55 -0.95 6.91 10.71
CA VAL A 55 -2.16 6.27 10.19
C VAL A 55 -3.27 6.34 11.23
N LEU A 56 -4.42 6.87 10.84
CA LEU A 56 -5.62 6.92 11.69
C LEU A 56 -6.56 5.75 11.41
N LEU A 57 -6.80 5.43 10.14
CA LEU A 57 -7.72 4.37 9.72
C LEU A 57 -7.17 3.61 8.53
N THR A 58 -7.56 2.34 8.43
CA THR A 58 -7.23 1.47 7.31
C THR A 58 -8.47 0.78 6.80
N SER A 59 -8.56 0.66 5.48
CA SER A 59 -9.53 -0.16 4.75
C SER A 59 -8.77 -1.26 4.03
N PHE A 60 -9.44 -2.07 3.21
CA PHE A 60 -8.78 -3.19 2.53
C PHE A 60 -7.70 -2.74 1.54
N THR A 61 -7.90 -1.61 0.86
CA THR A 61 -6.99 -1.12 -0.19
C THR A 61 -6.48 0.29 0.04
N ALA A 62 -6.96 0.98 1.08
CA ALA A 62 -6.70 2.41 1.29
C ALA A 62 -6.47 2.76 2.76
N ILE A 63 -5.71 3.83 2.96
CA ILE A 63 -5.24 4.31 4.25
C ILE A 63 -5.66 5.76 4.43
N LYS A 64 -6.08 6.13 5.65
CA LYS A 64 -6.33 7.52 6.05
C LYS A 64 -5.28 7.94 7.07
N ILE A 65 -4.60 9.05 6.78
CA ILE A 65 -3.58 9.65 7.65
C ILE A 65 -4.14 10.90 8.32
N LYS A 66 -3.44 11.40 9.35
CA LYS A 66 -3.92 12.54 10.15
C LYS A 66 -3.88 13.87 9.39
N GLU A 67 -2.89 14.02 8.50
CA GLU A 67 -2.53 15.28 7.85
C GLU A 67 -3.28 15.51 6.53
N GLN A 68 -3.91 14.47 5.96
CA GLN A 68 -4.62 14.56 4.68
C GLN A 68 -6.06 14.06 4.83
N SER A 69 -7.01 14.82 4.27
CA SER A 69 -8.42 14.41 4.25
C SER A 69 -8.74 13.22 3.32
N PRO A 70 -8.13 13.06 2.12
CA PRO A 70 -8.47 11.97 1.22
C PRO A 70 -7.90 10.62 1.69
N TRP A 71 -8.57 9.54 1.27
CA TRP A 71 -8.06 8.18 1.39
C TRP A 71 -6.96 7.93 0.35
N ILE A 72 -5.87 7.31 0.78
CA ILE A 72 -4.70 7.06 -0.06
C ILE A 72 -4.64 5.57 -0.37
N HIS A 73 -4.59 5.21 -1.65
CA HIS A 73 -4.46 3.82 -2.06
C HIS A 73 -3.12 3.21 -1.62
N HIS A 74 -3.13 1.96 -1.16
CA HIS A 74 -1.97 1.28 -0.57
C HIS A 74 -0.73 1.22 -1.47
N THR A 75 -0.90 1.22 -2.80
CA THR A 75 0.22 1.23 -3.76
C THR A 75 1.09 2.48 -3.67
N ARG A 76 0.57 3.56 -3.06
CA ARG A 76 1.28 4.83 -2.86
C ARG A 76 1.76 5.02 -1.44
N VAL A 77 1.70 4.00 -0.60
CA VAL A 77 2.03 4.08 0.83
C VAL A 77 3.13 3.08 1.16
N LYS A 78 4.11 3.52 1.96
CA LYS A 78 5.18 2.66 2.49
C LYS A 78 5.26 2.79 4.01
N LYS A 79 5.40 1.67 4.71
CA LYS A 79 5.57 1.67 6.16
C LYS A 79 6.88 2.36 6.55
N ALA A 80 6.81 3.30 7.48
CA ALA A 80 7.97 3.94 8.06
C ALA A 80 8.49 3.09 9.22
N HIS A 81 9.81 2.95 9.29
CA HIS A 81 10.45 2.24 10.40
C HIS A 81 10.53 3.16 11.61
N ARG A 82 10.24 2.63 12.81
CA ARG A 82 10.36 3.37 14.06
C ARG A 82 11.82 3.70 14.41
N SER A 83 12.77 2.85 14.03
CA SER A 83 14.20 3.13 14.18
C SER A 83 14.78 3.73 12.90
N PRO A 84 15.52 4.86 13.00
CA PRO A 84 16.27 5.38 11.88
C PRO A 84 17.38 4.42 11.50
N TRP A 85 17.60 4.23 10.21
CA TRP A 85 18.77 3.49 9.73
C TRP A 85 20.05 4.25 10.11
N LYS A 86 21.02 3.54 10.67
CA LYS A 86 22.35 4.07 10.91
C LYS A 86 23.26 3.67 9.76
N ALA A 87 23.72 4.66 9.00
CA ALA A 87 24.76 4.48 7.99
C ALA A 87 26.13 4.71 8.65
N THR A 88 26.98 3.68 8.65
CA THR A 88 28.36 3.77 9.14
C THR A 88 29.30 3.62 7.96
N GLN A 89 30.23 4.55 7.78
CA GLN A 89 31.27 4.42 6.76
C GLN A 89 32.29 3.39 7.22
N ILE A 90 32.42 2.28 6.50
CA ILE A 90 33.44 1.26 6.78
C ILE A 90 34.76 1.71 6.14
N ARG A 91 34.71 2.16 4.87
CA ARG A 91 35.86 2.59 4.06
C ARG A 91 35.41 3.63 3.02
N PRO A 92 36.33 4.34 2.33
CA PRO A 92 35.95 5.22 1.21
C PRO A 92 35.05 4.49 0.21
N GLY A 93 33.88 5.06 -0.08
CA GLY A 93 32.88 4.48 -0.98
C GLY A 93 32.10 3.29 -0.44
N LYS A 94 32.32 2.82 0.79
CA LYS A 94 31.61 1.66 1.37
C LYS A 94 30.88 2.02 2.67
N LEU A 95 29.55 1.97 2.61
CA LEU A 95 28.65 2.21 3.72
C LEU A 95 28.05 0.90 4.23
N TYR A 96 27.88 0.80 5.55
CA TYR A 96 27.11 -0.24 6.21
C TYR A 96 25.85 0.36 6.80
N PHE A 97 24.70 -0.17 6.41
CA PHE A 97 23.40 0.24 6.92
C PHE A 97 22.94 -0.78 7.97
N SER A 98 22.67 -0.29 9.18
CA SER A 98 22.19 -1.08 10.30
C SER A 98 20.93 -0.47 10.91
N ARG A 99 20.17 -1.30 11.63
CA ARG A 99 18.98 -0.91 12.40
C ARG A 99 19.21 -1.10 13.88
#